data_AF-A0A7W6RKR8-F1
#
_entry.id   AF-A0A7W6RKR8-F1
#
_cell.length_a   1.000
_cell.length_b   1.000
_cell.length_c   1.000
_cell.angle_alpha   90.00
_cell.angle_beta   90.00
_cell.angle_gamma   90.00
#
_symmetry.space_group_name_H-M   'P 1'
#
loop_
_entity.id
_entity.type
_entity.pdbx_description
1 polymer ?
#
loop_
_entity_poly.entity_id
_entity_poly.type
_entity_poly.pdbx_seq_one_letter_code
_entity_poly.pdbx_strand_id
1 'polypeptide(L)'
;MKDLSGIELCRNLKSFSAISMIESVDVRALLSCQRLGYLRLSTGIDHIEALLDLPALKEVRVLDDGIYDEVTTAGTPARHIFDTLKDRGVSVWVHWVSATQPTPPAFE
;
A
#
# COMPACT_ATOMS: atom_id res chain seq x y z
N MET A 1 -2.85 -0.18 16.40
CA MET A 1 -2.14 -1.18 15.56
C MET A 1 -2.66 -2.59 15.83
N LYS A 2 -3.20 -3.30 14.82
CA LYS A 2 -3.44 -4.74 14.93
C LYS A 2 -2.16 -5.46 14.52
N ASP A 3 -1.75 -6.40 15.36
CA ASP A 3 -0.52 -7.17 15.19
C ASP A 3 -0.62 -8.15 14.00
N LEU A 4 0.37 -8.13 13.11
CA LEU A 4 0.52 -9.08 11.99
C LEU A 4 1.51 -10.21 12.33
N SER A 5 1.88 -10.38 13.59
CA SER A 5 2.75 -11.47 14.05
C SER A 5 2.32 -12.83 13.49
N GLY A 6 3.28 -13.59 13.00
CA GLY A 6 3.07 -14.88 12.34
C GLY A 6 2.96 -14.78 10.82
N ILE A 7 2.76 -13.58 10.24
CA ILE A 7 2.74 -13.40 8.78
C ILE A 7 4.07 -13.77 8.13
N GLU A 8 5.17 -13.70 8.88
CA GLU A 8 6.50 -14.12 8.43
C GLU A 8 6.62 -15.61 8.15
N LEU A 9 5.70 -16.41 8.69
CA LEU A 9 5.58 -17.84 8.39
C LEU A 9 4.90 -18.08 7.04
N CYS A 10 4.19 -17.09 6.48
CA CYS A 10 3.50 -17.16 5.20
C CYS A 10 4.44 -16.91 4.00
N ARG A 11 5.51 -17.71 3.87
CA ARG A 11 6.55 -17.54 2.82
C ARG A 11 6.05 -17.67 1.37
N ASN A 12 4.89 -18.31 1.18
CA ASN A 12 4.25 -18.49 -0.13
C ASN A 12 3.12 -17.49 -0.40
N LEU A 13 2.92 -16.51 0.48
CA LEU A 13 1.88 -15.49 0.31
C LEU A 13 2.12 -14.71 -0.99
N LYS A 14 1.10 -14.68 -1.86
CA LYS A 14 1.12 -13.98 -3.14
C LYS A 14 0.27 -12.72 -3.15
N SER A 15 -0.75 -12.68 -2.31
CA SER A 15 -1.70 -11.59 -2.21
C SER A 15 -2.02 -11.34 -0.75
N PHE A 16 -2.01 -10.08 -0.34
CA PHE A 16 -2.41 -9.65 0.99
C PHE A 16 -3.45 -8.53 0.85
N SER A 17 -4.56 -8.69 1.55
CA SER A 17 -5.64 -7.72 1.57
C SER A 17 -6.04 -7.44 3.01
N ALA A 18 -5.96 -6.18 3.43
CA ALA A 18 -6.45 -5.72 4.71
C ALA A 18 -7.61 -4.75 4.48
N ILE A 19 -8.82 -5.18 4.83
CA ILE A 19 -10.06 -4.42 4.65
C ILE A 19 -10.71 -4.18 6.01
N SER A 20 -10.92 -2.90 6.36
CA SER A 20 -11.65 -2.41 7.54
C SER A 20 -11.32 -3.03 8.92
N MET A 21 -11.53 -2.27 9.99
CA MET A 21 -11.22 -2.67 11.38
C MET A 21 -9.75 -2.96 11.70
N ILE A 22 -8.83 -2.85 10.74
CA ILE A 22 -7.41 -2.66 10.98
C ILE A 22 -7.17 -1.15 10.87
N GLU A 23 -6.48 -0.59 11.87
CA GLU A 23 -6.19 0.84 11.91
C GLU A 23 -5.13 1.20 10.88
N SER A 24 -4.02 0.47 10.90
CA SER A 24 -2.92 0.57 9.95
C SER A 24 -2.22 -0.77 9.77
N VAL A 25 -1.51 -0.92 8.65
CA VAL A 25 -0.60 -2.02 8.35
C VAL A 25 0.82 -1.50 8.25
N ASP A 26 1.72 -2.02 9.09
CA ASP A 26 3.17 -1.82 8.93
C ASP A 26 3.70 -2.73 7.83
N VAL A 27 4.09 -2.14 6.71
CA VAL A 27 4.57 -2.86 5.52
C VAL A 27 5.83 -3.67 5.81
N ARG A 28 6.63 -3.29 6.82
CA ARG A 28 7.85 -4.05 7.19
C ARG A 28 7.54 -5.48 7.61
N ALA A 29 6.35 -5.73 8.18
CA ALA A 29 5.90 -7.07 8.52
C ALA A 29 5.74 -7.98 7.29
N LEU A 30 5.55 -7.40 6.10
CA LEU A 30 5.35 -8.13 4.85
C LEU A 30 6.69 -8.46 4.14
N LEU A 31 7.83 -7.97 4.61
CA LEU A 31 9.12 -8.17 3.94
C LEU A 31 9.55 -9.64 3.89
N SER A 32 9.14 -10.47 4.84
CA SER A 32 9.35 -11.93 4.78
C SER A 32 8.53 -12.63 3.69
N CYS A 33 7.47 -11.99 3.18
CA CYS A 33 6.61 -12.51 2.11
C CYS A 33 7.19 -12.18 0.73
N GLN A 34 8.38 -12.73 0.43
CA GLN A 34 9.15 -12.46 -0.80
C GLN A 34 8.41 -12.77 -2.12
N ARG A 35 7.26 -13.45 -2.06
CA ARG A 35 6.41 -13.81 -3.19
C ARG A 35 5.16 -12.93 -3.32
N LEU A 36 5.00 -11.94 -2.44
CA LEU A 36 3.86 -11.04 -2.40
C LEU A 36 3.88 -10.15 -3.65
N GLY A 37 2.91 -10.37 -4.53
CA GLY A 37 2.75 -9.62 -5.77
C GLY A 37 1.62 -8.61 -5.74
N TYR A 38 0.64 -8.79 -4.85
CA TYR A 38 -0.56 -7.97 -4.80
C TYR A 38 -0.82 -7.52 -3.37
N LEU A 39 -0.80 -6.21 -3.14
CA LEU A 39 -1.08 -5.60 -1.85
C LEU A 39 -2.29 -4.68 -1.98
N ARG A 40 -3.34 -4.94 -1.17
CA ARG A 40 -4.59 -4.15 -1.21
C ARG A 40 -4.97 -3.72 0.19
N LEU A 41 -4.93 -2.42 0.45
CA LEU A 41 -5.17 -1.85 1.77
C LEU A 41 -6.35 -0.89 1.69
N SER A 42 -7.35 -1.11 2.54
CA SER A 42 -8.44 -0.15 2.82
C SER A 42 -8.39 0.24 4.29
N THR A 43 -7.19 0.63 4.70
CA THR A 43 -6.71 0.91 6.06
C THR A 43 -5.45 1.77 5.92
N GLY A 44 -5.00 2.40 7.01
CA GLY A 44 -3.76 3.14 7.02
C GLY A 44 -2.56 2.26 6.67
N ILE A 45 -1.47 2.89 6.24
CA ILE A 45 -0.23 2.23 5.86
C ILE A 45 0.93 2.92 6.57
N ASP A 46 1.64 2.15 7.38
CA ASP A 46 2.85 2.59 8.05
C ASP A 46 4.08 2.04 7.31
N HIS A 47 5.17 2.80 7.32
CA HIS A 47 6.44 2.41 6.69
C HIS A 47 6.33 2.11 5.18
N ILE A 48 5.68 3.00 4.44
CA ILE A 48 5.43 2.92 2.99
C ILE A 48 6.72 2.69 2.20
N GLU A 49 7.86 3.19 2.68
CA GLU A 49 9.18 3.00 2.09
C GLU A 49 9.53 1.51 1.89
N ALA A 50 9.04 0.63 2.76
CA ALA A 50 9.28 -0.81 2.68
C ALA A 50 8.62 -1.48 1.47
N LEU A 51 7.69 -0.81 0.77
CA LEU A 51 7.16 -1.29 -0.51
C LEU A 51 8.27 -1.45 -1.56
N LEU A 52 9.32 -0.62 -1.48
CA LEU A 52 10.46 -0.69 -2.39
C LEU A 52 11.31 -1.94 -2.20
N ASP A 53 11.17 -2.63 -1.07
CA ASP A 53 11.92 -3.83 -0.70
C ASP A 53 11.11 -5.13 -0.93
N LEU A 54 9.92 -5.04 -1.54
CA LEU A 54 9.12 -6.20 -1.94
C LEU A 54 9.43 -6.60 -3.39
N PRO A 55 10.29 -7.62 -3.63
CA PRO A 55 10.86 -7.86 -4.96
C PRO A 55 9.87 -8.43 -5.98
N ALA A 56 8.78 -9.03 -5.50
CA ALA A 56 7.76 -9.63 -6.36
C ALA A 56 6.54 -8.73 -6.58
N LEU A 57 6.53 -7.52 -6.02
CA LEU A 57 5.37 -6.63 -6.04
C LEU A 57 5.02 -6.23 -7.48
N LYS A 58 3.74 -6.37 -7.84
CA LYS A 58 3.19 -6.07 -9.16
C LYS A 58 2.04 -5.08 -9.10
N GLU A 59 1.32 -5.06 -7.98
CA GLU A 59 0.21 -4.16 -7.75
C GLU A 59 0.19 -3.73 -6.28
N VAL A 60 0.02 -2.43 -6.06
CA VAL A 60 -0.36 -1.85 -4.76
C VAL A 60 -1.61 -1.01 -4.94
N ARG A 61 -2.64 -1.32 -4.16
CA ARG A 61 -3.88 -0.54 -4.07
C ARG A 61 -4.05 -0.03 -2.65
N VAL A 62 -4.20 1.28 -2.50
CA VAL A 62 -4.44 1.93 -1.21
C VAL A 62 -5.71 2.75 -1.30
N LEU A 63 -6.59 2.55 -0.33
CA LEU A 63 -7.81 3.31 -0.13
C LEU A 63 -7.71 3.98 1.25
N ASP A 64 -7.12 5.18 1.27
CA ASP A 64 -6.80 5.94 2.48
C ASP A 64 -6.69 7.45 2.15
N ASP A 65 -7.38 8.29 2.92
CA ASP A 65 -7.45 9.74 2.67
C ASP A 65 -6.10 10.43 2.88
N GLY A 66 -5.38 10.07 3.94
CA GLY A 66 -4.10 10.70 4.28
C GLY A 66 -3.04 10.39 3.22
N ILE A 67 -2.97 9.13 2.78
CA ILE A 67 -2.06 8.75 1.71
C ILE A 67 -2.46 9.40 0.39
N TYR A 68 -3.76 9.48 0.09
CA TYR A 68 -4.23 10.16 -1.12
C TYR A 68 -3.78 11.63 -1.15
N ASP A 69 -3.93 12.36 -0.05
CA ASP A 69 -3.47 13.74 0.06
C ASP A 69 -1.95 13.86 -0.11
N GLU A 70 -1.18 12.93 0.46
CA GLU A 70 0.26 12.91 0.30
C GLU A 70 0.67 12.66 -1.17
N VAL A 71 0.14 11.64 -1.84
CA VAL A 71 0.57 11.30 -3.21
C VAL A 71 0.12 12.33 -4.25
N THR A 72 -0.99 13.04 -3.99
CA THR A 72 -1.47 14.12 -4.87
C THR A 72 -0.70 15.43 -4.64
N THR A 73 -0.04 15.60 -3.49
CA THR A 73 0.83 16.73 -3.20
C THR A 73 2.24 16.52 -3.77
N ALA A 74 2.79 17.52 -4.46
CA ALA A 74 4.13 17.42 -5.05
C ALA A 74 5.23 17.45 -3.96
N GLY A 75 6.28 16.64 -4.14
CA GLY A 75 7.46 16.63 -3.28
C GLY A 75 7.30 15.87 -1.95
N THR A 76 6.18 15.18 -1.74
CA THR A 76 6.00 14.34 -0.55
C THR A 76 6.80 13.04 -0.66
N PRO A 77 7.27 12.48 0.47
CA PRO A 77 7.94 11.18 0.48
C PRO A 77 7.09 10.05 -0.13
N ALA A 78 5.79 9.98 0.22
CA ALA A 78 4.90 8.96 -0.32
C ALA A 78 4.79 9.04 -1.85
N ARG A 79 4.64 10.26 -2.41
CA ARG A 79 4.61 10.44 -3.87
C ARG A 79 5.87 9.89 -4.53
N HIS A 80 7.05 10.24 -4.01
CA HIS A 80 8.32 9.74 -4.55
C HIS A 80 8.43 8.21 -4.49
N ILE A 81 7.95 7.59 -3.41
CA ILE A 81 7.93 6.12 -3.28
C ILE A 81 7.03 5.50 -4.34
N PHE A 82 5.79 5.99 -4.48
CA PHE A 82 4.87 5.43 -5.45
C PHE A 82 5.27 5.71 -6.90
N ASP A 83 5.84 6.88 -7.21
CA ASP A 83 6.44 7.14 -8.53
C ASP A 83 7.59 6.17 -8.82
N THR A 84 8.45 5.91 -7.83
CA THR A 84 9.51 4.90 -7.96
C THR A 84 8.96 3.49 -8.22
N LEU A 85 7.82 3.13 -7.62
CA LEU A 85 7.15 1.86 -7.90
C LEU A 85 6.61 1.80 -9.33
N LYS A 86 5.99 2.88 -9.83
CA LYS A 86 5.54 2.98 -11.22
C LYS A 86 6.70 2.83 -12.21
N ASP A 87 7.83 3.48 -11.94
CA ASP A 87 9.05 3.39 -12.76
C ASP A 87 9.60 1.94 -12.83
N ARG A 88 9.35 1.13 -11.80
CA ARG A 88 9.68 -0.31 -11.76
C ARG A 88 8.63 -1.20 -12.45
N GLY A 89 7.57 -0.61 -13.01
CA GLY A 89 6.46 -1.33 -13.65
C GLY A 89 5.43 -1.90 -12.68
N VAL A 90 5.40 -1.44 -11.43
CA VAL A 90 4.35 -1.80 -10.46
C VAL A 90 3.10 -0.98 -10.76
N SER A 91 1.95 -1.65 -10.86
CA SER A 91 0.65 -0.99 -10.95
C SER A 91 0.33 -0.33 -9.61
N VAL A 92 0.22 1.00 -9.60
CA VAL A 92 -0.12 1.79 -8.42
C VAL A 92 -1.53 2.31 -8.56
N TRP A 93 -2.30 2.19 -7.49
CA TRP A 93 -3.61 2.79 -7.37
C TRP A 93 -3.79 3.33 -5.96
N VAL A 94 -3.92 4.64 -5.80
CA VAL A 94 -4.21 5.27 -4.52
C VAL A 94 -5.45 6.13 -4.66
N HIS A 95 -6.40 5.99 -3.74
CA HIS A 95 -7.66 6.73 -3.79
C HIS A 95 -8.15 7.06 -2.37
N TRP A 96 -8.95 8.13 -2.26
CA TRP A 96 -9.63 8.49 -1.01
C TRP A 96 -10.77 7.51 -0.67
N VAL A 97 -11.31 7.59 0.54
CA VAL A 97 -12.59 7.03 0.98
C VAL A 97 -13.66 8.13 0.99
N SER A 98 -14.70 8.06 0.15
CA SER A 98 -15.90 8.92 0.33
C SER A 98 -17.17 8.19 -0.04
N ALA A 99 -18.19 8.40 0.78
CA ALA A 99 -19.55 7.92 0.53
C ALA A 99 -20.47 9.00 -0.07
N THR A 100 -20.04 10.26 -0.14
CA THR A 100 -20.97 11.40 -0.31
C THR A 100 -20.51 12.55 -1.22
N GLN A 101 -19.26 12.56 -1.69
CA GLN A 101 -18.73 13.62 -2.56
C GLN A 101 -18.37 13.08 -3.96
N PRO A 102 -18.29 13.94 -5.00
CA PRO A 102 -17.75 13.55 -6.30
C PRO A 102 -16.34 12.97 -6.10
N THR A 103 -16.14 11.72 -6.54
CA THR A 103 -14.87 11.04 -6.41
C THR A 103 -13.84 11.63 -7.39
N PRO A 104 -12.73 12.24 -6.90
CA PRO A 104 -11.64 12.66 -7.75
C PRO A 104 -10.98 11.44 -8.38
N PRO A 105 -10.17 11.61 -9.44
CA PRO A 105 -9.46 10.46 -10.02
C PRO A 105 -8.47 9.85 -9.03
N ALA A 106 -8.24 8.55 -9.16
CA ALA A 106 -7.16 7.87 -8.46
C ALA A 106 -5.80 8.46 -8.87
N PHE A 107 -4.83 8.38 -7.97
CA PHE A 107 -3.43 8.51 -8.33
C PHE A 107 -2.96 7.17 -8.92
N GLU A 108 -2.59 7.21 -10.20
CA GLU A 108 -2.20 6.08 -11.05
C GLU A 108 -0.98 6.41 -11.90
#